data_AF-A0A537XZC6-F1
#
_entry.id   AF-A0A537XZC6-F1
#
_cell.length_a   1.000
_cell.length_b   1.000
_cell.length_c   1.000
_cell.angle_alpha   90.00
_cell.angle_beta   90.00
_cell.angle_gamma   90.00
#
_symmetry.space_group_name_H-M   'P 1'
#
loop_
_entity.id
_entity.type
_entity.pdbx_description
1 polymer ?
#
loop_
_entity_poly.entity_id
_entity_poly.type
_entity_poly.pdbx_seq_one_letter_code
_entity_poly.pdbx_strand_id
1 'polypeptide(L)'
;HPTKRESLYADLREELPKELEKKRNLYREQLPEDAVEQVWQRFHDALMPLHSAGKLGAVLFQFPQWFVIARKNKEYVLECRDRLKDFRIAVEFRHKSWLEERNREETIGFLEENGLPFVCVDMPQGFDSSLPPIAVATSKDLAMVRFHGRDPKAWTTKSETAAERFRYEYKEKELREWVPKIKDLSQQARETHVLMNNCYRDYAVNNARELRSLLEEE
;
A
#
# COMPACT_ATOMS: atom_id res chain seq x y z
N HIS A 1 11.32 6.04 2.46
CA HIS A 1 10.60 7.26 2.89
C HIS A 1 11.45 8.02 3.89
N PRO A 2 11.35 9.36 3.99
CA PRO A 2 11.88 10.06 5.14
C PRO A 2 11.13 9.58 6.40
N THR A 3 11.89 9.13 7.39
CA THR A 3 11.35 8.65 8.67
C THR A 3 11.72 9.67 9.75
N LYS A 4 10.78 10.00 10.64
CA LYS A 4 11.09 10.86 11.78
C LYS A 4 12.17 10.18 12.62
N ARG A 5 13.18 10.93 13.05
CA ARG A 5 14.25 10.38 13.91
C ARG A 5 13.68 9.74 15.19
N GLU A 6 12.61 10.30 15.74
CA GLU A 6 11.97 9.75 16.94
C GLU A 6 11.30 8.38 16.74
N SER A 7 11.07 7.96 15.49
CA SER A 7 10.47 6.65 15.19
C SER A 7 11.48 5.51 15.14
N LEU A 8 12.79 5.80 15.15
CA LEU A 8 13.81 4.77 15.33
C LEU A 8 13.83 4.27 16.78
N TYR A 9 14.19 3.01 16.95
CA TYR A 9 14.43 2.43 18.27
C TYR A 9 15.49 3.26 19.02
N ALA A 10 15.29 3.43 20.33
CA ALA A 10 16.06 4.38 21.14
C ALA A 10 17.57 4.09 21.09
N ASP A 11 17.95 2.81 21.17
CA ASP A 11 19.32 2.32 21.07
C ASP A 11 19.93 2.61 19.69
N LEU A 12 19.24 2.27 18.61
CA LEU A 12 19.72 2.58 17.25
C LEU A 12 19.90 4.08 17.02
N ARG A 13 19.05 4.90 17.66
CA ARG A 13 19.09 6.36 17.54
C ARG A 13 20.28 6.97 18.29
N GLU A 14 20.76 6.32 19.35
CA GLU A 14 21.94 6.72 20.14
C GLU A 14 23.25 6.38 19.41
N GLU A 15 23.24 5.33 18.59
CA GLU A 15 24.37 4.89 17.78
C GLU A 15 24.53 5.66 16.46
N LEU A 16 23.58 6.55 16.13
CA LEU A 16 23.65 7.32 14.89
C LEU A 16 24.85 8.28 14.85
N PRO A 17 25.44 8.50 13.66
CA PRO A 17 26.44 9.54 13.46
C PRO A 17 25.97 10.91 13.95
N LYS A 18 26.87 11.68 14.59
CA LYS A 18 26.55 12.99 15.21
C LYS A 18 25.96 13.99 14.23
N GLU A 19 26.29 13.88 12.94
CA GLU A 19 25.75 14.75 11.88
C GLU A 19 24.25 14.53 11.65
N LEU A 20 23.70 13.38 12.06
CA LEU A 20 22.28 13.05 11.95
C LEU A 20 21.48 13.41 13.21
N GLU A 21 22.13 13.74 14.33
CA GLU A 21 21.49 14.01 15.62
C GLU A 21 20.46 15.16 15.53
N LYS A 22 20.82 16.22 14.78
CA LYS A 22 19.97 17.42 14.59
C LYS A 22 18.95 17.26 13.47
N LYS A 23 18.95 16.15 12.72
CA LYS A 23 18.01 15.94 11.61
C LYS A 23 16.67 15.46 12.14
N ARG A 24 15.61 16.17 11.76
CA ARG A 24 14.22 15.76 12.07
C ARG A 24 13.82 14.50 11.30
N ASN A 25 14.18 14.42 10.03
CA ASN A 25 13.87 13.29 9.15
C ASN A 25 15.16 12.63 8.68
N LEU A 26 15.18 11.31 8.71
CA LEU A 26 16.27 10.47 8.28
C LEU A 26 15.86 9.74 7.00
N TYR A 27 16.82 9.63 6.08
CA TYR A 27 16.68 8.83 4.87
C TYR A 27 17.46 7.54 5.03
N ARG A 28 17.00 6.45 4.41
CA ARG A 28 17.66 5.14 4.48
C ARG A 28 19.13 5.24 4.10
N GLU A 29 19.42 5.99 3.05
CA GLU A 29 20.76 6.18 2.48
C GLU A 29 21.72 6.94 3.42
N GLN A 30 21.19 7.54 4.48
CA GLN A 30 21.98 8.22 5.51
C GLN A 30 22.28 7.32 6.71
N LEU A 31 21.55 6.21 6.85
CA LEU A 31 21.70 5.32 7.99
C LEU A 31 22.85 4.33 7.75
N PRO A 32 23.62 4.00 8.79
CA PRO A 32 24.52 2.85 8.77
C PRO A 32 23.78 1.57 8.33
N GLU A 33 24.45 0.71 7.56
CA GLU A 33 23.85 -0.52 7.02
C GLU A 33 23.34 -1.44 8.13
N ASP A 34 24.14 -1.63 9.18
CA ASP A 34 23.79 -2.41 10.38
C ASP A 34 22.54 -1.86 11.09
N ALA A 35 22.38 -0.54 11.17
CA ALA A 35 21.16 0.06 11.72
C ALA A 35 19.93 -0.26 10.85
N VAL A 36 20.07 -0.27 9.52
CA VAL A 36 18.99 -0.66 8.59
C VAL A 36 18.66 -2.15 8.75
N GLU A 37 19.66 -3.02 8.87
CA GLU A 37 19.48 -4.45 9.13
C GLU A 37 18.71 -4.70 10.42
N GLN A 38 19.10 -4.02 11.51
CA GLN A 38 18.42 -4.17 12.80
C GLN A 38 16.96 -3.70 12.75
N VAL A 39 16.65 -2.63 12.02
CA VAL A 39 15.26 -2.19 11.84
C VAL A 39 14.44 -3.25 11.10
N TRP A 40 14.98 -3.84 10.03
CA TRP A 40 14.31 -4.92 9.30
C TRP A 40 14.10 -6.15 10.17
N GLN A 41 15.13 -6.58 10.91
CA GLN A 41 15.04 -7.75 11.78
C GLN A 41 13.99 -7.54 12.87
N ARG A 42 13.99 -6.38 13.54
CA ARG A 42 13.00 -6.07 14.59
C ARG A 42 11.58 -5.98 14.05
N PHE A 43 11.41 -5.43 12.85
CA PHE A 43 10.11 -5.40 12.18
C PHE A 43 9.62 -6.82 11.85
N HIS A 44 10.52 -7.67 11.35
CA HIS A 44 10.22 -9.07 11.07
C HIS A 44 9.85 -9.84 12.34
N ASP A 45 10.67 -9.75 13.38
CA ASP A 45 10.43 -10.42 14.68
C ASP A 45 9.10 -9.98 15.32
N ALA A 46 8.75 -8.70 15.19
CA ALA A 46 7.48 -8.17 15.71
C ALA A 46 6.25 -8.75 15.00
N LEU A 47 6.38 -9.12 13.71
CA LEU A 47 5.30 -9.71 12.92
C LEU A 47 5.23 -11.23 13.05
N MET A 48 6.34 -11.89 13.42
CA MET A 48 6.43 -13.34 13.47
C MET A 48 5.36 -14.01 14.36
N PRO A 49 4.97 -13.49 15.54
CA PRO A 49 3.88 -14.06 16.32
C PRO A 49 2.53 -14.05 15.59
N LEU A 50 2.22 -12.98 14.85
CA LEU A 50 0.99 -12.89 14.06
C LEU A 50 1.02 -13.86 12.88
N HIS A 51 2.17 -13.99 12.23
CA HIS A 51 2.38 -14.94 11.15
C HIS A 51 2.24 -16.39 11.63
N SER A 52 2.95 -16.75 12.71
CA SER A 52 2.95 -18.10 13.27
C SER A 52 1.56 -18.52 13.78
N ALA A 53 0.74 -17.56 14.22
CA ALA A 53 -0.65 -17.80 14.63
C ALA A 53 -1.64 -17.83 13.46
N GLY A 54 -1.21 -17.66 12.21
CA GLY A 54 -2.08 -17.59 11.04
C GLY A 54 -2.97 -16.34 10.99
N LYS A 55 -2.61 -15.27 11.72
CA LYS A 55 -3.39 -14.03 11.85
C LYS A 55 -2.84 -12.87 11.03
N LEU A 56 -1.67 -13.03 10.40
CA LEU A 56 -1.10 -12.03 9.51
C LEU A 56 -1.64 -12.23 8.08
N GLY A 57 -2.51 -11.32 7.64
CA GLY A 57 -3.02 -11.30 6.26
C GLY A 57 -1.91 -11.01 5.24
N ALA A 58 -1.38 -9.79 5.26
CA ALA A 58 -0.25 -9.36 4.44
C ALA A 58 0.43 -8.13 5.05
N VAL A 59 1.65 -7.85 4.61
CA VAL A 59 2.38 -6.62 4.89
C VAL A 59 2.21 -5.67 3.71
N LEU A 60 1.57 -4.53 3.94
CA LEU A 60 1.33 -3.53 2.90
C LEU A 60 2.52 -2.58 2.73
N PHE A 61 3.10 -2.55 1.54
CA PHE A 61 4.04 -1.52 1.11
C PHE A 61 3.34 -0.50 0.21
N GLN A 62 2.86 0.58 0.85
CA GLN A 62 2.35 1.75 0.14
C GLN A 62 3.49 2.73 -0.16
N PHE A 63 3.93 2.77 -1.42
CA PHE A 63 4.99 3.65 -1.87
C PHE A 63 4.50 5.09 -2.07
N PRO A 64 5.37 6.11 -1.92
CA PRO A 64 4.99 7.52 -2.06
C PRO A 64 4.84 7.94 -3.52
N GLN A 65 4.24 9.11 -3.74
CA GLN A 65 4.08 9.71 -5.07
C GLN A 65 5.40 10.00 -5.81
N TRP A 66 6.53 10.19 -5.13
CA TRP A 66 7.83 10.37 -5.80
C TRP A 66 8.49 9.04 -6.20
N PHE A 67 7.86 7.90 -5.87
CA PHE A 67 8.33 6.59 -6.27
C PHE A 67 7.80 6.27 -7.67
N VAL A 68 8.54 6.73 -8.68
CA VAL A 68 8.22 6.54 -10.10
C VAL A 68 8.74 5.19 -10.61
N ILE A 69 8.18 4.66 -11.70
CA ILE A 69 8.77 3.48 -12.35
C ILE A 69 10.22 3.76 -12.75
N ALA A 70 11.13 2.91 -12.26
CA ALA A 70 12.55 2.95 -12.55
C ALA A 70 13.17 1.62 -12.10
N ARG A 71 14.27 1.20 -12.75
CA ARG A 71 14.99 -0.02 -12.38
C ARG A 71 15.33 -0.10 -10.89
N LYS A 72 15.95 0.97 -10.34
CA LYS A 72 16.28 1.06 -8.90
C LYS A 72 15.07 0.87 -7.97
N ASN A 73 13.89 1.30 -8.40
CA ASN A 73 12.67 1.22 -7.61
C ASN A 73 12.06 -0.18 -7.71
N LYS A 74 12.15 -0.84 -8.86
CA LYS A 74 11.83 -2.28 -8.98
C LYS A 74 12.74 -3.14 -8.11
N GLU A 75 14.04 -2.89 -8.15
CA GLU A 75 15.04 -3.54 -7.28
C GLU A 75 14.69 -3.35 -5.80
N TYR A 76 14.28 -2.15 -5.40
CA TYR A 76 13.84 -1.90 -4.02
C TYR A 76 12.55 -2.65 -3.63
N VAL A 77 11.61 -2.84 -4.55
CA VAL A 77 10.42 -3.68 -4.31
C VAL A 77 10.83 -5.14 -4.07
N LEU A 78 11.77 -5.66 -4.87
CA LEU A 78 12.29 -7.01 -4.68
C LEU A 78 13.06 -7.15 -3.37
N GLU A 79 13.82 -6.13 -2.98
CA GLU A 79 14.47 -6.09 -1.68
C GLU A 79 13.44 -6.20 -0.54
N CYS A 80 12.36 -5.41 -0.57
CA CYS A 80 11.30 -5.52 0.43
C CYS A 80 10.70 -6.93 0.53
N ARG A 81 10.53 -7.62 -0.62
CA ARG A 81 10.10 -9.03 -0.66
C ARG A 81 11.11 -9.93 0.03
N ASP A 82 12.39 -9.81 -0.32
CA ASP A 82 13.45 -10.70 0.18
C ASP A 82 13.67 -10.51 1.69
N ARG A 83 13.56 -9.27 2.17
CA ARG A 83 13.62 -8.90 3.60
C ARG A 83 12.48 -9.52 4.42
N LEU A 84 11.32 -9.77 3.81
CA LEU A 84 10.12 -10.30 4.45
C LEU A 84 9.64 -11.60 3.80
N LYS A 85 10.58 -12.46 3.38
CA LYS A 85 10.30 -13.71 2.64
C LYS A 85 9.31 -14.67 3.32
N ASP A 86 9.17 -14.58 4.64
CA ASP A 86 8.24 -15.42 5.40
C ASP A 86 6.80 -14.87 5.34
N PHE A 87 6.60 -13.63 4.93
CA PHE A 87 5.30 -12.96 4.90
C PHE A 87 4.84 -12.66 3.48
N ARG A 88 3.52 -12.63 3.29
CA ARG A 88 2.91 -12.08 2.08
C ARG A 88 3.09 -10.58 2.10
N ILE A 89 3.65 -10.00 1.04
CA ILE A 89 3.73 -8.54 0.88
C ILE A 89 2.78 -8.08 -0.22
N ALA A 90 2.12 -6.94 -0.05
CA ALA A 90 1.27 -6.32 -1.06
C ALA A 90 1.84 -4.95 -1.45
N VAL A 91 1.88 -4.67 -2.75
CA VAL A 91 2.54 -3.48 -3.31
C VAL A 91 1.52 -2.49 -3.82
N GLU A 92 1.56 -1.28 -3.27
CA GLU A 92 0.67 -0.21 -3.66
C GLU A 92 1.46 1.01 -4.15
N PHE A 93 1.30 1.34 -5.42
CA PHE A 93 1.91 2.52 -6.00
C PHE A 93 1.04 3.77 -5.81
N ARG A 94 1.69 4.94 -5.88
CA ARG A 94 1.04 6.26 -5.77
C ARG A 94 1.52 7.22 -6.85
N HIS A 95 2.02 6.69 -7.97
CA HIS A 95 2.48 7.51 -9.08
C HIS A 95 2.03 6.91 -10.40
N LYS A 96 1.43 7.73 -11.27
CA LYS A 96 0.83 7.32 -12.54
C LYS A 96 1.79 6.56 -13.45
N SER A 97 3.10 6.87 -13.39
CA SER A 97 4.08 6.27 -14.30
C SER A 97 4.17 4.75 -14.22
N TRP A 98 3.72 4.12 -13.12
CA TRP A 98 3.64 2.66 -13.03
C TRP A 98 2.54 2.06 -13.92
N LEU A 99 1.46 2.79 -14.21
CA LEU A 99 0.30 2.31 -14.97
C LEU A 99 -0.07 3.19 -16.16
N GLU A 100 0.81 4.12 -16.56
CA GLU A 100 0.74 4.75 -17.89
C GLU A 100 0.76 3.66 -18.97
N GLU A 101 0.06 3.90 -20.08
CA GLU A 101 -0.17 2.91 -21.15
C GLU A 101 1.10 2.16 -21.57
N ARG A 102 2.19 2.88 -21.81
CA ARG A 102 3.51 2.32 -22.20
C ARG A 102 4.17 1.42 -21.15
N ASN A 103 3.83 1.56 -19.86
CA ASN A 103 4.50 0.91 -18.75
C ASN A 103 3.61 -0.14 -18.06
N ARG A 104 2.30 -0.14 -18.36
CA ARG A 104 1.32 -0.98 -17.66
C ARG A 104 1.65 -2.46 -17.76
N GLU A 105 1.87 -2.96 -18.96
CA GLU A 105 2.18 -4.38 -19.19
C GLU A 105 3.48 -4.79 -18.48
N GLU A 106 4.52 -3.96 -18.59
CA GLU A 106 5.80 -4.18 -17.91
C GLU A 106 5.66 -4.21 -16.38
N THR A 107 4.83 -3.33 -15.81
CA THR A 107 4.58 -3.30 -14.36
C THR A 107 3.80 -4.53 -13.90
N ILE A 108 2.73 -4.89 -14.60
CA ILE A 108 1.91 -6.06 -14.25
C ILE A 108 2.75 -7.34 -14.36
N GLY A 109 3.46 -7.53 -15.48
CA GLY A 109 4.34 -8.68 -15.68
C GLY A 109 5.44 -8.77 -14.61
N PHE A 110 6.08 -7.64 -14.26
CA PHE A 110 7.06 -7.59 -13.18
C PHE A 110 6.50 -8.08 -11.83
N LEU A 111 5.27 -7.67 -11.49
CA LEU A 111 4.63 -8.09 -10.23
C LEU A 111 4.24 -9.57 -10.29
N GLU A 112 3.70 -10.04 -11.41
CA GLU A 112 3.33 -11.45 -11.64
C GLU A 112 4.52 -12.41 -11.57
N GLU A 113 5.61 -12.09 -12.28
CA GLU A 113 6.84 -12.87 -12.30
C GLU A 113 7.44 -13.05 -10.90
N ASN A 114 7.21 -12.08 -10.01
CA ASN A 114 7.73 -12.08 -8.65
C ASN A 114 6.68 -12.46 -7.60
N GLY A 115 5.47 -12.85 -8.02
CA GLY A 115 4.38 -13.26 -7.15
C GLY A 115 3.91 -12.18 -6.16
N LEU A 116 4.01 -10.91 -6.55
CA LEU A 116 3.73 -9.75 -5.70
C LEU A 116 2.29 -9.25 -5.92
N PRO A 117 1.38 -9.40 -4.94
CA PRO A 117 0.05 -8.80 -4.98
C PRO A 117 0.09 -7.28 -5.26
N PHE A 118 -0.49 -6.89 -6.38
CA PHE A 118 -0.77 -5.50 -6.71
C PHE A 118 -2.00 -5.04 -5.94
N VAL A 119 -1.87 -3.92 -5.23
CA VAL A 119 -3.00 -3.29 -4.58
C VAL A 119 -3.73 -2.42 -5.60
N CYS A 120 -4.87 -2.93 -6.06
CA CYS A 120 -5.81 -2.18 -6.88
C CYS A 120 -6.41 -1.05 -6.03
N VAL A 121 -6.58 0.13 -6.62
CA VAL A 121 -7.04 1.30 -5.86
C VAL A 121 -8.21 1.99 -6.53
N ASP A 122 -9.18 2.39 -5.72
CA ASP A 122 -10.14 3.43 -6.08
C ASP A 122 -9.69 4.72 -5.42
N MET A 123 -9.43 5.76 -6.23
CA MET A 123 -8.90 7.03 -5.76
C MET A 123 -9.30 8.17 -6.72
N PRO A 124 -9.14 9.45 -6.31
CA PRO A 124 -9.41 10.58 -7.18
C PRO A 124 -8.52 10.55 -8.42
N GLN A 125 -9.08 10.83 -9.60
CA GLN A 125 -8.40 10.73 -10.89
C GLN A 125 -7.91 12.11 -11.38
N GLY A 126 -6.93 12.10 -12.30
CA GLY A 126 -6.41 13.33 -12.94
C GLY A 126 -5.16 13.92 -12.29
N PHE A 127 -4.51 13.21 -11.37
CA PHE A 127 -3.28 13.66 -10.71
C PHE A 127 -2.10 12.73 -11.04
N ASP A 128 -0.88 13.24 -10.92
CA ASP A 128 0.33 12.41 -11.03
C ASP A 128 0.39 11.34 -9.94
N SER A 129 -0.28 11.58 -8.80
CA SER A 129 -0.40 10.63 -7.71
C SER A 129 -1.54 9.63 -7.85
N SER A 130 -2.33 9.71 -8.93
CA SER A 130 -3.46 8.83 -9.20
C SER A 130 -3.03 7.60 -9.99
N LEU A 131 -3.64 6.47 -9.65
CA LEU A 131 -3.66 5.27 -10.48
C LEU A 131 -5.07 5.06 -11.03
N PRO A 132 -5.20 4.50 -12.24
CA PRO A 132 -6.51 4.16 -12.80
C PRO A 132 -7.20 3.06 -11.96
N PRO A 133 -8.54 3.06 -11.84
CA PRO A 133 -9.30 2.08 -11.05
C PRO A 133 -9.44 0.74 -11.79
N ILE A 134 -8.28 0.12 -12.07
CA ILE A 134 -8.18 -1.21 -12.69
C ILE A 134 -8.18 -2.29 -11.60
N ALA A 135 -8.73 -3.45 -11.93
CA ALA A 135 -8.65 -4.66 -11.13
C ALA A 135 -7.80 -5.67 -11.87
N VAL A 136 -6.65 -6.04 -11.30
CA VAL A 136 -5.71 -7.01 -11.87
C VAL A 136 -5.13 -7.83 -10.73
N ALA A 137 -5.23 -9.16 -10.82
CA ALA A 137 -4.58 -10.06 -9.87
C ALA A 137 -3.18 -10.40 -10.37
N THR A 138 -2.15 -9.91 -9.67
CA THR A 138 -0.74 -10.20 -10.01
C THR A 138 -0.14 -11.30 -9.13
N SER A 139 -0.95 -11.96 -8.32
CA SER A 139 -0.54 -13.09 -7.49
C SER A 139 -1.71 -14.05 -7.32
N LYS A 140 -1.42 -15.35 -7.38
CA LYS A 140 -2.43 -16.41 -7.20
C LYS A 140 -2.88 -16.57 -5.75
N ASP A 141 -2.11 -16.07 -4.80
CA ASP A 141 -2.42 -16.26 -3.38
C ASP A 141 -3.28 -15.12 -2.80
N LEU A 142 -3.01 -13.87 -3.20
CA LEU A 142 -3.71 -12.70 -2.67
C LEU A 142 -3.96 -11.65 -3.76
N ALA A 143 -5.22 -11.21 -3.86
CA ALA A 143 -5.61 -9.96 -4.50
C ALA A 143 -6.00 -8.93 -3.42
N MET A 144 -5.72 -7.64 -3.66
CA MET A 144 -6.05 -6.59 -2.71
C MET A 144 -6.65 -5.37 -3.40
N VAL A 145 -7.72 -4.82 -2.83
CA VAL A 145 -8.36 -3.58 -3.26
C VAL A 145 -8.40 -2.59 -2.09
N ARG A 146 -8.00 -1.34 -2.31
CA ARG A 146 -8.10 -0.26 -1.33
C ARG A 146 -8.89 0.93 -1.88
N PHE A 147 -9.90 1.37 -1.13
CA PHE A 147 -10.76 2.49 -1.49
C PHE A 147 -10.36 3.75 -0.73
N HIS A 148 -9.87 4.77 -1.44
CA HIS A 148 -9.37 6.03 -0.85
C HIS A 148 -10.37 7.19 -0.95
N GLY A 149 -11.52 6.98 -1.58
CA GLY A 149 -12.48 8.01 -1.92
C GLY A 149 -12.25 8.61 -3.31
N ARG A 150 -13.19 9.41 -3.82
CA ARG A 150 -13.08 10.06 -5.14
C ARG A 150 -13.11 11.59 -5.09
N ASP A 151 -12.95 12.21 -3.92
CA ASP A 151 -12.92 13.69 -3.78
C ASP A 151 -11.58 14.29 -4.22
N PRO A 152 -11.51 15.02 -5.37
CA PRO A 152 -10.26 15.64 -5.84
C PRO A 152 -9.79 16.81 -4.96
N LYS A 153 -10.72 17.50 -4.29
CA LYS A 153 -10.40 18.63 -3.41
C LYS A 153 -9.77 18.14 -2.11
N ALA A 154 -10.35 17.12 -1.50
CA ALA A 154 -9.78 16.49 -0.31
C ALA A 154 -8.39 15.90 -0.59
N TRP A 155 -8.17 15.34 -1.79
CA TRP A 155 -6.89 14.76 -2.21
C TRP A 155 -5.73 15.75 -2.27
N THR A 156 -6.01 16.97 -2.73
CA THR A 156 -4.99 18.01 -3.01
C THR A 156 -4.81 18.99 -1.87
N THR A 157 -5.81 19.11 -0.99
CA THR A 157 -5.74 20.05 0.13
C THR A 157 -4.74 19.55 1.17
N LYS A 158 -3.89 20.45 1.67
CA LYS A 158 -3.12 20.19 2.89
C LYS A 158 -4.09 20.16 4.06
N SER A 159 -4.60 18.98 4.37
CA SER A 159 -5.46 18.78 5.54
C SER A 159 -4.66 18.72 6.83
N GLU A 160 -5.28 19.12 7.94
CA GLU A 160 -4.66 19.04 9.27
C GLU A 160 -4.49 17.59 9.71
N THR A 161 -5.41 16.72 9.28
CA THR A 161 -5.38 15.28 9.59
C THR A 161 -5.40 14.42 8.33
N ALA A 162 -4.88 13.20 8.44
CA ALA A 162 -4.95 12.22 7.36
C ALA A 162 -6.41 11.85 7.02
N ALA A 163 -7.31 11.82 8.00
CA ALA A 163 -8.71 11.44 7.81
C ALA A 163 -9.47 12.41 6.88
N GLU A 164 -9.19 13.71 6.96
CA GLU A 164 -9.83 14.71 6.11
C GLU A 164 -9.48 14.55 4.63
N ARG A 165 -8.27 14.08 4.30
CA ARG A 165 -7.88 13.78 2.91
C ARG A 165 -8.72 12.66 2.30
N PHE A 166 -9.26 11.78 3.13
CA PHE A 166 -10.08 10.65 2.72
C PHE A 166 -11.56 10.84 3.08
N ARG A 167 -12.01 12.11 3.21
CA ARG A 167 -13.41 12.47 3.46
C ARG A 167 -14.26 12.20 2.22
N TYR A 168 -14.72 10.96 2.09
CA TYR A 168 -15.58 10.55 0.99
C TYR A 168 -16.49 9.41 1.42
N GLU A 169 -17.79 9.60 1.28
CA GLU A 169 -18.77 8.53 1.44
C GLU A 169 -19.16 8.05 0.04
N TYR A 170 -18.79 6.82 -0.30
CA TYR A 170 -19.14 6.23 -1.58
C TYR A 170 -20.64 6.07 -1.69
N LYS A 171 -21.18 6.33 -2.89
CA LYS A 171 -22.57 6.00 -3.22
C LYS A 171 -22.68 4.54 -3.64
N GLU A 172 -23.84 3.93 -3.40
CA GLU A 172 -24.14 2.56 -3.84
C GLU A 172 -23.73 2.28 -5.29
N LYS A 173 -24.05 3.20 -6.22
CA LYS A 173 -23.69 3.09 -7.64
C LYS A 173 -22.18 2.91 -7.84
N GLU A 174 -21.37 3.65 -7.10
CA GLU A 174 -19.91 3.62 -7.20
C GLU A 174 -19.33 2.34 -6.60
N LEU A 175 -19.97 1.80 -5.57
CA LEU A 175 -19.63 0.48 -5.01
C LEU A 175 -20.02 -0.64 -5.99
N ARG A 176 -21.20 -0.55 -6.62
CA ARG A 176 -21.65 -1.51 -7.65
C ARG A 176 -20.71 -1.58 -8.85
N GLU A 177 -20.03 -0.49 -9.22
CA GLU A 177 -18.98 -0.50 -10.26
C GLU A 177 -17.81 -1.45 -9.93
N TRP A 178 -17.56 -1.72 -8.65
CA TRP A 178 -16.48 -2.58 -8.18
C TRP A 178 -16.90 -4.02 -7.89
N VAL A 179 -18.18 -4.30 -7.70
CA VAL A 179 -18.68 -5.67 -7.45
C VAL A 179 -18.19 -6.70 -8.48
N PRO A 180 -18.39 -6.51 -9.81
CA PRO A 180 -17.92 -7.48 -10.78
C PRO A 180 -16.38 -7.59 -10.81
N LYS A 181 -15.67 -6.47 -10.58
CA LYS A 181 -14.21 -6.44 -10.52
C LYS A 181 -13.67 -7.24 -9.34
N ILE A 182 -14.28 -7.11 -8.16
CA ILE A 182 -13.90 -7.84 -6.95
C ILE A 182 -14.20 -9.33 -7.10
N LYS A 183 -15.34 -9.69 -7.70
CA LYS A 183 -15.68 -11.09 -8.01
C LYS A 183 -14.68 -11.71 -8.98
N ASP A 184 -14.28 -11.00 -10.03
CA ASP A 184 -13.25 -11.45 -10.96
C ASP A 184 -11.91 -11.67 -10.25
N LEU A 185 -11.46 -10.72 -9.41
CA LEU A 185 -10.28 -10.90 -8.58
C LEU A 185 -10.36 -12.14 -7.68
N SER A 186 -11.53 -12.41 -7.07
CA SER A 186 -11.74 -13.61 -6.23
C SER A 186 -11.73 -14.94 -6.98
N GLN A 187 -11.85 -14.92 -8.31
CA GLN A 187 -11.68 -16.11 -9.13
C GLN A 187 -10.21 -16.35 -9.51
N GLN A 188 -9.37 -15.30 -9.48
CA GLN A 188 -7.98 -15.34 -9.91
C GLN A 188 -6.98 -15.52 -8.76
N ALA A 189 -7.38 -15.16 -7.53
CA ALA A 189 -6.57 -15.31 -6.33
C ALA A 189 -7.29 -16.14 -5.26
N ARG A 190 -6.52 -16.85 -4.42
CA ARG A 190 -7.03 -17.65 -3.31
C ARG A 190 -7.77 -16.80 -2.27
N GLU A 191 -7.25 -15.62 -1.95
CA GLU A 191 -7.88 -14.65 -1.05
C GLU A 191 -8.00 -13.28 -1.74
N THR A 192 -9.12 -12.60 -1.54
CA THR A 192 -9.30 -11.20 -1.97
C THR A 192 -9.57 -10.33 -0.74
N HIS A 193 -8.64 -9.42 -0.44
CA HIS A 193 -8.78 -8.48 0.67
C HIS A 193 -9.30 -7.14 0.14
N VAL A 194 -10.43 -6.68 0.67
CA VAL A 194 -11.04 -5.40 0.28
C VAL A 194 -11.07 -4.47 1.48
N LEU A 195 -10.39 -3.32 1.38
CA LEU A 195 -10.22 -2.39 2.49
C LEU A 195 -10.79 -1.01 2.15
N MET A 196 -11.66 -0.51 3.02
CA MET A 196 -12.14 0.86 3.01
C MET A 196 -11.15 1.77 3.76
N ASN A 197 -10.49 2.69 3.04
CA ASN A 197 -9.52 3.65 3.59
C ASN A 197 -10.06 5.09 3.63
N ASN A 198 -11.34 5.29 3.30
CA ASN A 198 -12.10 6.53 3.46
C ASN A 198 -12.50 6.80 4.93
N CYS A 199 -11.50 6.76 5.83
CA CYS A 199 -11.67 6.74 7.29
C CYS A 199 -12.02 8.11 7.90
N TYR A 200 -12.87 8.89 7.25
CA TYR A 200 -13.48 10.08 7.84
C TYR A 200 -14.80 9.68 8.52
N ARG A 201 -14.90 9.89 9.84
CA ARG A 201 -16.05 9.46 10.66
C ARG A 201 -16.31 7.95 10.49
N ASP A 202 -17.56 7.55 10.26
CA ASP A 202 -18.04 6.18 10.10
C ASP A 202 -18.16 5.75 8.63
N TYR A 203 -17.75 6.58 7.66
CA TYR A 203 -17.91 6.32 6.22
C TYR A 203 -17.30 4.99 5.77
N ALA A 204 -16.06 4.70 6.18
CA ALA A 204 -15.40 3.45 5.85
C ALA A 204 -16.17 2.22 6.36
N VAL A 205 -16.77 2.31 7.55
CA VAL A 205 -17.55 1.20 8.14
C VAL A 205 -18.89 1.04 7.43
N ASN A 206 -19.57 2.14 7.12
CA ASN A 206 -20.86 2.12 6.40
C ASN A 206 -20.68 1.59 4.99
N ASN A 207 -19.71 2.12 4.23
CA ASN A 207 -19.44 1.64 2.88
C ASN A 207 -18.92 0.19 2.86
N ALA A 208 -18.16 -0.27 3.87
CA ALA A 208 -17.75 -1.67 3.96
C ALA A 208 -18.97 -2.61 4.16
N ARG A 209 -19.94 -2.21 4.99
CA ARG A 209 -21.19 -2.96 5.18
C ARG A 209 -22.02 -2.99 3.90
N GLU A 210 -22.17 -1.85 3.24
CA GLU A 210 -22.91 -1.72 1.99
C GLU A 210 -22.28 -2.57 0.88
N LEU A 211 -20.96 -2.46 0.68
CA LEU A 211 -20.23 -3.27 -0.30
C LEU A 211 -20.35 -4.78 0.00
N ARG A 212 -20.34 -5.17 1.28
CA ARG A 212 -20.58 -6.57 1.65
C ARG A 212 -21.97 -7.03 1.22
N SER A 213 -23.02 -6.25 1.51
CA SER A 213 -24.38 -6.59 1.07
C SER A 213 -24.46 -6.73 -0.46
N LEU A 214 -23.84 -5.80 -1.20
CA LEU A 214 -23.80 -5.84 -2.65
C LEU A 214 -23.07 -7.08 -3.22
N LEU A 215 -22.05 -7.57 -2.52
CA LEU A 215 -21.34 -8.80 -2.90
C LEU A 215 -22.14 -10.08 -2.61
N GLU A 216 -23.09 -10.02 -1.66
CA GLU A 216 -23.98 -11.14 -1.27
C GLU A 216 -25.29 -11.21 -2.09
N GLU A 217 -25.73 -10.09 -2.68
CA GLU A 217 -26.99 -9.96 -3.45
C GLU A 217 -27.00 -10.70 -4.81
N GLU A 218 -25.83 -11.04 -5.35
CA GLU A 218 -25.65 -11.61 -6.70
C GLU A 218 -24.82 -12.90 -6.67
#